data_AF-A0A967WIY7-F1
#
_entry.id   AF-A0A967WIY7-F1
#
_cell.length_a   1.000
_cell.length_b   1.000
_cell.length_c   1.000
_cell.angle_alpha   90.00
_cell.angle_beta   90.00
_cell.angle_gamma   90.00
#
_symmetry.space_group_name_H-M   'P 1'
#
loop_
_entity.id
_entity.type
_entity.pdbx_description
1 polymer ?
#
loop_
_entity_poly.entity_id
_entity_poly.type
_entity_poly.pdbx_seq_one_letter_code
_entity_poly.pdbx_strand_id
1 'polypeptide(L)'
;MTGIRVDVSEAVKKLDPKTMERHLVAAMDGAADLIRAEIKPYPPKPPNSTYDRTFTLYKSWAKKVNRSALRAVIGSNVAYAPYVQDQDRQAWMHKGRWQTAQSVARDQARNVQRFIERALARW
;
A
#
# COMPACT_ATOMS: atom_id res chain seq x y z
N MET A 1 31.92 10.72 41.97
CA MET A 1 31.50 10.78 40.56
C MET A 1 30.10 10.21 40.46
N THR A 2 29.13 10.99 39.99
CA THR A 2 27.75 10.55 39.82
C THR A 2 27.52 10.28 38.35
N GLY A 3 27.00 9.10 37.98
CA GLY A 3 26.76 8.72 36.60
C GLY A 3 25.62 7.72 36.45
N ILE A 4 24.79 7.91 35.43
CA ILE A 4 23.70 7.01 35.05
C ILE A 4 24.21 6.09 33.93
N ARG A 5 24.04 4.78 34.09
CA ARG A 5 24.34 3.79 33.05
C ARG A 5 23.03 3.31 32.41
N VAL A 6 22.95 3.39 31.08
CA VAL A 6 21.89 2.78 30.29
C VAL A 6 22.46 1.51 29.66
N ASP A 7 21.85 0.36 29.93
CA ASP A 7 22.24 -0.96 29.40
C ASP A 7 21.07 -1.58 28.62
N VAL A 8 21.32 -1.93 27.36
CA VAL A 8 20.33 -2.52 26.44
C VAL A 8 20.72 -3.92 25.98
N SER A 9 21.77 -4.51 26.55
CA SER A 9 22.32 -5.80 26.10
C SER A 9 21.30 -6.94 26.17
N GLU A 10 20.45 -6.98 27.20
CA GLU A 10 19.34 -7.94 27.31
C GLU A 10 18.24 -7.71 26.27
N ALA A 11 17.97 -6.46 25.88
CA ALA A 11 17.03 -6.15 24.81
C ALA A 11 17.58 -6.62 23.45
N VAL A 12 18.87 -6.39 23.20
CA VAL A 12 19.55 -6.82 21.97
C VAL A 12 19.57 -8.35 21.85
N LYS A 13 19.79 -9.08 22.94
CA LYS A 13 19.76 -10.56 22.94
C LYS A 13 18.40 -11.14 22.55
N LYS A 14 17.32 -10.40 22.79
CA LYS A 14 15.94 -10.82 22.47
C LYS A 14 15.53 -10.49 21.04
N LEU A 15 16.36 -9.77 20.29
CA LEU A 15 16.09 -9.48 18.89
C LEU A 15 16.27 -10.76 18.06
N ASP A 16 15.19 -11.49 17.80
CA ASP A 16 15.17 -12.58 16.81
C ASP A 16 14.86 -12.02 15.41
N PRO A 17 15.84 -12.02 14.48
CA PRO A 17 15.65 -11.50 13.13
C PRO A 17 14.55 -12.22 12.35
N LYS A 18 14.35 -13.53 12.58
CA LYS A 18 13.33 -14.31 11.85
C LYS A 18 11.92 -13.93 12.28
N THR A 19 11.73 -13.76 13.59
CA THR A 19 10.45 -13.29 14.13
C THR A 19 10.16 -11.88 13.64
N MET A 20 11.13 -10.96 13.71
CA MET A 20 10.98 -9.60 13.18
C MET A 20 10.61 -9.60 11.69
N GLU A 21 11.33 -10.35 10.85
CA GLU A 21 11.05 -10.49 9.42
C GLU A 21 9.61 -10.97 9.17
N ARG A 22 9.15 -12.00 9.91
CA ARG A 22 7.79 -12.52 9.80
C ARG A 22 6.73 -11.44 10.11
N HIS A 23 6.93 -10.64 11.16
CA HIS A 23 6.01 -9.55 11.50
C HIS A 23 6.02 -8.44 10.45
N LEU A 24 7.20 -8.09 9.91
CA LEU A 24 7.33 -7.12 8.83
C LEU A 24 6.67 -7.59 7.53
N VAL A 25 6.82 -8.86 7.17
CA VAL A 25 6.14 -9.46 6.00
C VAL A 25 4.62 -9.38 6.15
N ALA A 26 4.09 -9.72 7.33
CA ALA A 26 2.65 -9.66 7.59
C ALA A 26 2.11 -8.22 7.53
N ALA A 27 2.82 -7.26 8.13
CA ALA A 27 2.45 -5.84 8.07
C ALA A 27 2.50 -5.30 6.63
N MET A 28 3.56 -5.61 5.88
CA MET A 28 3.69 -5.21 4.49
C MET A 28 2.56 -5.79 3.63
N ASP A 29 2.21 -7.06 3.82
CA ASP A 29 1.14 -7.72 3.06
C ASP A 29 -0.23 -7.07 3.31
N GLY A 30 -0.51 -6.73 4.58
CA GLY A 30 -1.72 -6.00 4.98
C GLY A 30 -1.74 -4.57 4.45
N ALA A 31 -0.62 -3.86 4.50
CA ALA A 31 -0.47 -2.53 3.92
C ALA A 31 -0.69 -2.53 2.39
N ALA A 32 -0.19 -3.56 1.70
CA ALA A 32 -0.42 -3.73 0.26
C ALA A 32 -1.88 -4.00 -0.07
N ASP A 33 -2.60 -4.74 0.79
CA ASP A 33 -4.04 -4.94 0.65
C ASP A 33 -4.83 -3.66 0.86
N LEU A 34 -4.45 -2.83 1.83
CA LEU A 34 -5.06 -1.53 2.03
C LEU A 34 -4.91 -0.66 0.78
N ILE A 35 -3.69 -0.48 0.26
CA ILE A 35 -3.47 0.32 -0.97
C ILE A 35 -4.29 -0.24 -2.14
N ARG A 36 -4.32 -1.56 -2.30
CA ARG A 36 -5.10 -2.22 -3.35
C ARG A 36 -6.60 -1.97 -3.19
N ALA A 37 -7.11 -1.97 -1.97
CA ALA A 37 -8.53 -1.69 -1.70
C ALA A 37 -8.90 -0.24 -2.00
N GLU A 38 -7.97 0.71 -1.79
CA GLU A 38 -8.19 2.14 -2.00
C GLU A 38 -8.08 2.58 -3.47
N ILE A 39 -7.20 1.95 -4.26
CA ILE A 39 -7.04 2.32 -5.67
C ILE A 39 -8.16 1.78 -6.56
N LYS A 40 -8.82 0.68 -6.16
CA LYS A 40 -9.83 -0.04 -6.95
C LYS A 40 -11.15 0.69 -7.21
N PRO A 41 -11.78 1.39 -6.23
CA PRO A 41 -13.14 1.89 -6.36
C PRO A 41 -13.30 2.88 -7.50
N TYR A 42 -14.45 2.82 -8.17
CA TYR A 42 -14.76 3.73 -9.28
C TYR A 42 -15.59 4.89 -8.75
N PRO A 43 -15.36 6.13 -9.22
CA PRO A 43 -16.27 7.23 -8.92
C PRO A 43 -17.67 6.93 -9.48
N PRO A 44 -18.73 7.60 -8.96
CA PRO A 44 -20.08 7.45 -9.48
C PRO A 44 -20.17 7.68 -10.99
N LYS A 45 -21.14 7.00 -11.61
CA LYS A 45 -21.42 7.15 -13.04
C LYS A 45 -21.89 8.60 -13.30
N PRO A 46 -21.43 9.27 -14.37
CA PRO A 46 -22.01 10.56 -14.76
C PRO A 46 -23.54 10.41 -14.94
N PRO A 47 -24.36 11.41 -14.54
CA PRO A 47 -25.83 11.30 -14.52
C PRO A 47 -26.47 10.83 -15.82
N ASN A 48 -25.89 11.16 -16.98
CA ASN A 48 -26.45 10.84 -18.30
C ASN A 48 -25.62 9.80 -19.07
N SER A 49 -24.70 9.11 -18.40
CA SER A 49 -23.90 8.09 -19.07
C SER A 49 -24.76 6.86 -19.35
N THR A 50 -24.73 6.39 -20.60
CA THR A 50 -25.38 5.13 -21.02
C THR A 50 -24.45 3.92 -20.90
N TYR A 51 -23.15 4.15 -20.67
CA TYR A 51 -22.12 3.10 -20.62
C TYR A 51 -22.34 2.10 -19.46
N ASP A 52 -22.38 0.81 -19.76
CA ASP A 52 -22.43 -0.25 -18.75
C ASP A 52 -21.04 -0.67 -18.29
N ARG A 53 -20.81 -0.60 -16.97
CA ARG A 53 -19.50 -0.82 -16.36
C ARG A 53 -19.21 -2.31 -16.20
N THR A 54 -18.18 -2.80 -16.89
CA THR A 54 -17.71 -4.20 -16.77
C THR A 54 -16.84 -4.46 -15.52
N PHE A 55 -16.38 -3.39 -14.87
CA PHE A 55 -15.44 -3.41 -13.74
C PHE A 55 -14.09 -4.08 -14.05
N THR A 56 -13.64 -4.07 -15.32
CA THR A 56 -12.38 -4.69 -15.72
C THR A 56 -11.16 -4.11 -14.99
N LEU A 57 -11.01 -2.78 -14.94
CA LEU A 57 -9.92 -2.12 -14.20
C LEU A 57 -9.95 -2.42 -12.70
N TYR A 58 -11.12 -2.39 -12.05
CA TYR A 58 -11.34 -2.76 -10.65
C TYR A 58 -10.80 -4.17 -10.36
N LYS A 59 -11.17 -5.12 -11.21
CA LYS A 59 -10.79 -6.53 -11.06
C LYS A 59 -9.31 -6.76 -11.34
N SER A 60 -8.70 -5.96 -12.21
CA SER A 60 -7.30 -6.11 -12.64
C SER A 60 -6.26 -5.72 -11.58
N TRP A 61 -6.61 -4.89 -10.59
CA TRP A 61 -5.67 -4.48 -9.55
C TRP A 61 -5.31 -5.66 -8.63
N ALA A 62 -4.03 -5.99 -8.60
CA ALA A 62 -3.44 -7.09 -7.85
C ALA A 62 -2.23 -6.60 -7.03
N LYS A 63 -1.83 -7.42 -6.04
CA LYS A 63 -0.58 -7.25 -5.30
C LYS A 63 0.34 -8.44 -5.55
N LYS A 64 1.65 -8.19 -5.62
CA LYS A 64 2.71 -9.20 -5.65
C LYS A 64 3.67 -8.92 -4.50
N VAL A 65 3.81 -9.90 -3.60
CA VAL A 65 4.68 -9.79 -2.43
C VAL A 65 5.96 -10.59 -2.65
N ASN A 66 7.10 -9.93 -2.48
CA ASN A 66 8.41 -10.55 -2.38
C ASN A 66 8.85 -10.49 -0.91
N ARG A 67 8.77 -11.64 -0.24
CA ARG A 67 9.06 -11.76 1.20
C ARG A 67 10.53 -11.49 1.51
N SER A 68 11.43 -12.14 0.77
CA SER A 68 12.88 -12.00 0.97
C SER A 68 13.40 -10.59 0.71
N ALA A 69 12.77 -9.86 -0.22
CA ALA A 69 13.12 -8.46 -0.50
C ALA A 69 12.32 -7.45 0.34
N LEU A 70 11.44 -7.90 1.24
CA LEU A 70 10.49 -7.08 1.99
C LEU A 70 9.84 -6.01 1.11
N ARG A 71 9.34 -6.43 -0.06
CA ARG A 71 8.74 -5.54 -1.05
C ARG A 71 7.39 -6.06 -1.50
N ALA A 72 6.40 -5.17 -1.59
CA ALA A 72 5.14 -5.41 -2.26
C ALA A 72 5.00 -4.49 -3.48
N VAL A 73 4.48 -5.03 -4.58
CA VAL A 73 4.13 -4.27 -5.79
C VAL A 73 2.62 -4.35 -5.98
N ILE A 74 1.97 -3.20 -6.07
CA ILE A 74 0.54 -3.08 -6.37
C ILE A 74 0.42 -2.55 -7.79
N GLY A 75 -0.33 -3.25 -8.64
CA GLY A 75 -0.40 -2.91 -10.06
C GLY A 75 -1.64 -3.48 -10.73
N SER A 76 -1.91 -2.98 -11.93
CA SER A 76 -2.92 -3.50 -12.84
C SER A 76 -2.25 -4.02 -14.11
N ASN A 77 -2.80 -5.08 -14.69
CA ASN A 77 -2.32 -5.66 -15.95
C ASN A 77 -3.10 -5.16 -17.19
N VAL A 78 -4.03 -4.21 -17.05
CA VAL A 78 -4.75 -3.67 -18.23
C VAL A 78 -3.96 -2.52 -18.85
N ALA A 79 -3.77 -2.58 -20.17
CA ALA A 79 -2.92 -1.63 -20.90
C ALA A 79 -3.38 -0.17 -20.77
N TYR A 80 -4.68 0.06 -20.62
CA TYR A 80 -5.25 1.40 -20.50
C TYR A 80 -5.24 1.97 -19.06
N ALA A 81 -4.83 1.19 -18.05
CA ALA A 81 -4.83 1.64 -16.65
C ALA A 81 -4.11 2.99 -16.44
N PRO A 82 -2.96 3.27 -17.10
CA PRO A 82 -2.29 4.56 -16.93
C PRO A 82 -3.14 5.76 -17.36
N TYR A 83 -3.91 5.63 -18.44
CA TYR A 83 -4.78 6.71 -18.89
C TYR A 83 -5.94 6.99 -17.93
N VAL A 84 -6.18 6.11 -16.94
CA VAL A 84 -7.25 6.27 -15.96
C VAL A 84 -6.71 6.65 -14.57
N GLN A 85 -5.60 6.06 -14.11
CA GLN A 85 -5.15 6.18 -12.71
C GLN A 85 -3.64 6.44 -12.53
N ASP A 86 -2.92 6.87 -13.57
CA ASP A 86 -1.52 7.30 -13.43
C ASP A 86 -1.44 8.83 -13.41
N GLN A 87 -0.77 9.40 -12.41
CA GLN A 87 -0.77 10.85 -12.20
C GLN A 87 -0.29 11.66 -13.42
N ASP A 88 0.67 11.14 -14.19
CA ASP A 88 1.30 11.87 -15.29
C ASP A 88 0.61 11.57 -16.63
N ARG A 89 0.00 10.39 -16.77
CA ARG A 89 -0.64 9.91 -18.01
C ARG A 89 -2.16 9.93 -18.00
N GLN A 90 -2.80 10.22 -16.86
CA GLN A 90 -4.25 10.23 -16.74
C GLN A 90 -4.87 11.21 -17.75
N ALA A 91 -5.81 10.71 -18.55
CA ALA A 91 -6.49 11.49 -19.56
C ALA A 91 -7.37 12.56 -18.89
N TRP A 92 -7.53 13.70 -19.56
CA TRP A 92 -8.12 14.91 -18.99
C TRP A 92 -9.53 14.68 -18.40
N MET A 93 -10.35 13.81 -19.00
CA MET A 93 -11.70 13.51 -18.55
C MET A 93 -11.77 12.71 -17.23
N HIS A 94 -10.65 12.11 -16.78
CA HIS A 94 -10.55 11.39 -15.51
C HIS A 94 -10.02 12.26 -14.37
N LYS A 95 -9.33 13.36 -14.70
CA LYS A 95 -8.74 14.28 -13.73
C LYS A 95 -9.81 14.88 -12.81
N GLY A 96 -9.51 14.93 -11.51
CA GLY A 96 -10.43 15.42 -10.48
C GLY A 96 -11.60 14.49 -10.12
N ARG A 97 -11.72 13.33 -10.78
CA ARG A 97 -12.78 12.34 -10.50
C ARG A 97 -12.24 10.97 -10.13
N TRP A 98 -11.15 10.56 -10.76
CA TRP A 98 -10.49 9.28 -10.49
C TRP A 98 -9.22 9.51 -9.68
N GLN A 99 -9.07 8.77 -8.58
CA GLN A 99 -7.80 8.74 -7.86
C GLN A 99 -6.69 8.17 -8.74
N THR A 100 -5.46 8.59 -8.45
CA THR A 100 -4.25 8.08 -9.09
C THR A 100 -3.52 7.12 -8.15
N ALA A 101 -2.73 6.19 -8.68
CA ALA A 101 -1.91 5.29 -7.87
C ALA A 101 -0.97 6.08 -6.95
N GLN A 102 -0.42 7.19 -7.45
CA GLN A 102 0.47 8.08 -6.72
C GLN A 102 -0.27 8.85 -5.61
N SER A 103 -1.49 9.35 -5.86
CA SER A 103 -2.28 10.01 -4.82
C SER A 103 -2.67 9.03 -3.72
N VAL A 104 -3.16 7.83 -4.07
CA VAL A 104 -3.48 6.79 -3.08
C VAL A 104 -2.25 6.41 -2.26
N ALA A 105 -1.08 6.24 -2.90
CA ALA A 105 0.15 5.95 -2.17
C ALA A 105 0.53 7.06 -1.17
N ARG A 106 0.38 8.34 -1.55
CA ARG A 106 0.61 9.48 -0.64
C ARG A 106 -0.41 9.50 0.50
N ASP A 107 -1.69 9.37 0.20
CA ASP A 107 -2.78 9.44 1.19
C ASP A 107 -2.68 8.28 2.20
N GLN A 108 -2.25 7.11 1.74
CA GLN A 108 -2.10 5.92 2.57
C GLN A 108 -0.74 5.80 3.26
N ALA A 109 0.23 6.69 3.00
CA ALA A 109 1.59 6.57 3.55
C ALA A 109 1.61 6.44 5.08
N ARG A 110 0.79 7.25 5.79
CA ARG A 110 0.66 7.17 7.26
C ARG A 110 0.02 5.86 7.72
N ASN A 111 -0.92 5.31 6.96
CA ASN A 111 -1.50 4.01 7.28
C ASN A 111 -0.45 2.91 7.13
N VAL A 112 0.31 2.90 6.02
CA VAL A 112 1.41 1.94 5.80
C VAL A 112 2.44 2.00 6.93
N GLN A 113 2.85 3.21 7.34
CA GLN A 113 3.74 3.40 8.48
C GLN A 113 3.17 2.75 9.76
N ARG A 114 1.88 2.98 10.05
CA ARG A 114 1.22 2.36 11.21
C ARG A 114 1.21 0.82 11.16
N PHE A 115 1.10 0.21 9.98
CA PHE A 115 1.21 -1.25 9.86
C PHE A 115 2.59 -1.72 10.31
N ILE A 116 3.65 -1.05 9.85
CA ILE A 116 5.04 -1.39 10.16
C ILE A 116 5.33 -1.16 11.66
N GLU A 117 4.97 0.00 12.19
CA GLU A 117 5.14 0.33 13.62
C GLU A 117 4.44 -0.68 14.52
N ARG A 118 3.21 -1.08 14.18
CA ARG A 118 2.46 -2.10 14.94
C ARG A 118 3.12 -3.48 14.86
N ALA A 119 3.74 -3.83 13.74
CA ALA A 119 4.50 -5.08 13.63
C ALA A 119 5.72 -5.05 14.55
N LEU A 120 6.47 -3.95 14.57
CA LEU A 120 7.65 -3.78 15.41
C LEU A 120 7.31 -3.66 16.91
N ALA A 121 6.15 -3.08 17.25
CA ALA A 121 5.73 -2.95 18.65
C ALA A 121 5.18 -4.25 19.27
N ARG A 122 4.81 -5.22 18.43
CA ARG A 122 4.27 -6.53 18.86
C ARG A 122 5.32 -7.64 18.79
N TRP A 123 6.53 -7.27 18.38
CA TRP A 123 7.69 -8.13 18.34
C TRP A 123 8.30 -8.28 19.72
#